data_AF-A0A7K7Y4U6-F1
#
_entry.id   AF-A0A7K7Y4U6-F1
#
_cell.length_a   1.000
_cell.length_b   1.000
_cell.length_c   1.000
_cell.angle_alpha   90.00
_cell.angle_beta   90.00
_cell.angle_gamma   90.00
#
_symmetry.space_group_name_H-M   'P 1'
#
loop_
_entity.id
_entity.type
_entity.pdbx_description
1 polymer ?
#
loop_
_entity_poly.entity_id
_entity_poly.type
_entity_poly.pdbx_seq_one_letter_code
_entity_poly.pdbx_strand_id
1 'polypeptide(L)' 'TSLERIPLFPARAPSRLRVALDYERGQVAFFDADKRSLIFAFPAASFKGQSVQPWFLVWGEGSRITLCP' A
#
# COMPACT_ATOMS: atom_id res chain seq x y z
N THR A 1 -12.52 -1.63 -17.04
CA THR A 1 -11.93 -0.60 -16.15
C THR A 1 -10.45 -0.56 -16.46
N SER A 2 -9.93 0.58 -16.94
CA SER A 2 -8.50 0.68 -17.26
C SER A 2 -7.69 0.52 -15.99
N LEU A 3 -6.66 -0.33 -16.01
CA LEU A 3 -5.61 -0.36 -14.99
C LEU A 3 -4.72 0.87 -15.21
N GLU A 4 -5.23 2.04 -14.84
CA GLU A 4 -4.44 3.25 -14.86
C GLU A 4 -3.30 3.10 -13.85
N ARG A 5 -2.06 3.09 -14.35
CA ARG A 5 -0.87 3.01 -13.51
C ARG A 5 -0.45 4.42 -13.17
N ILE A 6 -0.46 4.75 -11.88
CA ILE A 6 0.05 6.02 -11.37
C ILE A 6 1.53 5.82 -11.03
N PRO A 7 2.48 6.41 -11.79
CA PRO A 7 3.89 6.32 -11.44
C PRO A 7 4.15 7.13 -10.18
N LEU A 8 4.82 6.51 -9.20
CA LEU A 8 5.28 7.18 -7.98
C LEU A 8 6.78 7.44 -8.08
N PHE A 9 7.21 8.64 -7.71
CA PHE A 9 8.61 9.06 -7.76
C PHE A 9 9.11 9.44 -6.36
N PRO A 10 9.27 8.48 -5.45
CA PRO A 10 9.84 8.77 -4.14
C PRO A 10 11.33 9.13 -4.29
N ALA A 11 11.80 10.15 -3.59
CA ALA A 11 13.20 10.57 -3.62
C ALA A 11 14.18 9.45 -3.21
N ARG A 12 13.69 8.47 -2.45
CA ARG A 12 14.40 7.23 -2.09
C ARG A 12 13.40 6.09 -1.95
N ALA A 13 13.76 4.89 -2.39
CA ALA A 13 12.95 3.70 -2.13
C ALA A 13 12.82 3.44 -0.61
N PRO A 14 11.61 3.24 -0.07
CA PRO A 14 11.43 2.97 1.34
C PRO A 14 11.97 1.57 1.69
N SER A 15 12.69 1.47 2.81
CA SER A 15 13.13 0.19 3.40
C SER A 15 11.98 -0.56 4.07
N ARG A 16 11.01 0.19 4.59
CA ARG A 16 9.86 -0.33 5.30
C ARG A 16 8.63 0.49 4.94
N LEU A 17 7.58 -0.21 4.54
CA LEU A 17 6.33 0.39 4.13
C LEU A 17 5.22 0.00 5.10
N ARG A 18 4.42 0.99 5.52
CA ARG A 18 3.18 0.75 6.27
C ARG A 18 2.01 0.89 5.32
N VAL A 19 1.14 -0.12 5.30
CA VAL A 19 -0.17 -0.07 4.65
C VAL A 19 -1.21 0.16 5.74
N ALA A 20 -2.08 1.15 5.57
CA ALA A 20 -3.19 1.42 6.48
C ALA A 20 -4.51 1.27 5.73
N LEU A 21 -5.45 0.55 6.35
CA LEU A 21 -6.83 0.40 5.89
C LEU A 21 -7.73 1.17 6.86
N ASP A 22 -8.50 2.11 6.32
CA ASP A 22 -9.66 2.68 7.00
C ASP A 22 -10.91 2.15 6.30
N TYR A 23 -11.52 1.12 6.89
CA TYR A 23 -12.64 0.40 6.29
C TYR A 23 -13.88 1.31 6.16
N GLU A 24 -14.20 2.03 7.23
CA GLU A 24 -15.38 2.90 7.30
C GLU A 24 -15.28 4.06 6.31
N ARG A 25 -14.08 4.64 6.15
CA ARG A 25 -13.85 5.72 5.17
C ARG A 25 -13.57 5.21 3.76
N GLY A 26 -13.49 3.90 3.56
CA GLY A 26 -13.25 3.34 2.23
C GLY A 26 -11.84 3.62 1.69
N GLN A 27 -10.84 3.78 2.56
CA GLN A 27 -9.53 4.30 2.18
C GLN A 27 -8.40 3.32 2.47
N VAL A 28 -7.43 3.27 1.54
CA VAL A 28 -6.15 2.58 1.74
C VAL A 28 -5.02 3.58 1.47
N ALA A 29 -4.06 3.65 2.38
CA ALA A 29 -2.91 4.55 2.29
C ALA A 29 -1.58 3.84 2.58
N PHE A 30 -0.54 4.30 1.89
CA PHE A 30 0.82 3.79 1.92
C PHE A 30 1.72 4.86 2.52
N PHE A 31 2.53 4.48 3.50
CA PHE A 31 3.43 5.38 4.21
C PHE A 31 4.85 4.81 4.21
N ASP A 32 5.83 5.70 4.12
CA ASP A 32 7.19 5.39 4.54
C ASP A 32 7.14 5.25 6.08
N ALA A 33 7.37 4.04 6.58
CA ALA A 33 7.22 3.76 8.01
C ALA A 33 8.31 4.43 8.84
N ASP A 34 9.50 4.61 8.26
CA ASP A 34 10.67 5.15 8.94
C ASP A 34 10.57 6.69 9.02
N LYS A 35 10.13 7.32 7.93
CA LYS A 35 9.92 8.78 7.86
C LYS A 35 8.54 9.23 8.35
N ARG A 36 7.61 8.29 8.53
CA ARG A 36 6.20 8.54 8.90
C ARG A 36 5.49 9.48 7.91
N SER A 37 5.89 9.44 6.64
CA SER A 37 5.36 10.31 5.59
C SER A 37 4.45 9.54 4.63
N LEU A 38 3.37 10.19 4.17
CA LEU A 38 2.49 9.62 3.14
C LEU A 38 3.26 9.45 1.82
N ILE A 39 3.17 8.26 1.23
CA ILE A 39 3.64 7.98 -0.12
C ILE A 39 2.48 8.14 -1.10
N PHE A 40 1.36 7.48 -0.81
CA PHE A 40 0.17 7.51 -1.67
C PHE A 40 -1.08 7.11 -0.90
N ALA A 41 -2.22 7.68 -1.25
CA ALA A 41 -3.53 7.25 -0.77
C ALA A 41 -4.46 7.04 -1.95
N PHE A 42 -5.16 5.91 -1.96
CA PHE A 42 -6.22 5.68 -2.93
C PHE A 42 -7.39 6.65 -2.64
N PRO A 43 -8.10 7.12 -3.69
CA PRO A 43 -9.39 7.77 -3.51
C PRO A 43 -10.34 6.88 -2.70
N ALA A 44 -11.19 7.49 -1.87
CA ALA A 44 -12.15 6.75 -1.09
C ALA A 44 -13.10 5.95 -1.99
N ALA A 45 -13.34 4.69 -1.62
CA ALA A 45 -14.22 3.77 -2.33
C ALA A 45 -15.01 2.90 -1.35
N SER A 46 -16.28 2.61 -1.67
CA SER A 46 -17.07 1.70 -0.84
C SER A 46 -16.57 0.27 -0.98
N PHE A 47 -16.26 -0.38 0.14
CA PHE A 47 -15.92 -1.81 0.21
C PHE A 47 -17.13 -2.74 0.24
N LYS A 48 -18.35 -2.18 0.30
CA LYS A 48 -19.63 -2.94 0.21
C LYS A 48 -19.76 -4.12 1.18
N GLY A 49 -19.18 -4.02 2.38
CA GLY A 49 -19.20 -5.11 3.37
C GLY A 49 -18.32 -6.31 3.01
N GLN A 50 -17.48 -6.20 1.97
CA GLN A 50 -16.55 -7.26 1.58
C GLN A 50 -15.31 -7.25 2.49
N SER A 51 -14.81 -8.43 2.81
CA SER A 51 -13.54 -8.58 3.53
C SER A 51 -12.37 -8.11 2.67
N VAL A 52 -11.58 -7.16 3.19
CA VAL A 52 -10.32 -6.73 2.57
C VAL A 52 -9.18 -7.51 3.21
N GLN A 53 -8.33 -8.12 2.39
CA GLN A 53 -7.18 -8.90 2.84
C GLN A 53 -5.89 -8.26 2.32
N PRO A 54 -4.79 -8.32 3.09
CA PRO A 54 -3.49 -7.93 2.58
C PRO A 54 -3.10 -8.77 1.36
N TRP A 55 -2.53 -8.13 0.34
CA TRP A 55 -2.04 -8.80 -0.86
C TRP A 55 -0.54 -8.50 -1.03
N PHE A 56 0.23 -9.54 -1.28
CA PHE A 56 1.68 -9.46 -1.43
C PHE A 56 2.09 -10.13 -2.73
N LEU A 57 2.91 -9.45 -3.52
CA LEU A 57 3.53 -10.00 -4.71
C LEU A 57 5.05 -9.86 -4.56
N VAL A 58 5.75 -10.98 -4.67
CA VAL A 58 7.21 -11.05 -4.64
C VAL A 58 7.67 -11.60 -5.98
N TRP A 59 8.63 -10.94 -6.62
CA TRP A 59 9.15 -11.33 -7.93
C TRP A 59 10.67 -11.29 -7.94
N GLY A 60 11.27 -12.21 -8.69
CA GLY A 60 12.72 -12.35 -8.84
C GLY A 60 13.36 -13.31 -7.82
N GLU A 61 14.47 -13.92 -8.23
CA GLU A 61 15.24 -14.84 -7.39
C GLU A 61 15.82 -14.12 -6.16
N GLY A 62 15.67 -14.73 -4.98
CA GLY A 62 16.17 -14.18 -3.72
C GLY A 62 15.32 -13.05 -3.09
N SER A 63 14.25 -12.59 -3.75
CA SER A 63 13.36 -11.56 -3.19
C SER A 63 12.54 -12.09 -2.02
N ARG A 64 12.36 -11.26 -0.97
CA ARG A 64 11.55 -11.59 0.21
C ARG A 64 10.85 -10.37 0.77
N ILE A 65 9.63 -10.56 1.27
CA ILE A 65 8.91 -9.61 2.12
C ILE A 65 8.82 -10.21 3.52
N THR A 66 8.94 -9.36 4.54
CA THR A 66 8.76 -9.76 5.95
C THR A 66 7.80 -8.79 6.60
N LEU A 67 6.81 -9.31 7.32
CA LEU A 67 5.89 -8.50 8.09
C LEU A 67 6.58 -8.07 9.38
N CYS A 68 6.49 -6.78 9.69
CA CYS A 68 6.81 -6.32 11.04
C CYS A 68 5.71 -6.81 11.99
N PRO A 69 6.08 -7.28 13.20
CA PRO A 69 5.10 -7.59 14.24
C PRO A 69 4.32 -6.34 14.68
#